data_AF-A0A845U4W8-F1
#
_entry.id   AF-A0A845U4W8-F1
#
_cell.length_a   1.000
_cell.length_b   1.000
_cell.length_c   1.000
_cell.angle_alpha   90.00
_cell.angle_beta   90.00
_cell.angle_gamma   90.00
#
_symmetry.space_group_name_H-M   'P 1'
#
loop_
_entity.id
_entity.type
_entity.pdbx_description
1 polymer ?
#
loop_
_entity_poly.entity_id
_entity_poly.type
_entity_poly.pdbx_seq_one_letter_code
_entity_poly.pdbx_strand_id
1 'polypeptide(L)'
;MLIVLSPAKTLDYATAPAREFSTTADFIDHSAALIDILRKMTPAEVGTLMHISDPLAQLNATRYLSWETVATTANAKQAVLAFNGDVYEGLDAVSLEPAQLDYLQAHLRILSGLYGALRP
;
A
#
# COMPACT_ATOMS: atom_id res chain seq x y z
N MET A 1 -14.20 13.89 12.41
CA MET A 1 -12.89 13.54 13.02
C MET A 1 -12.15 12.61 12.08
N LEU A 2 -10.83 12.78 11.89
CA LEU A 2 -10.03 11.97 10.98
C LEU A 2 -8.81 11.39 11.73
N ILE A 3 -8.59 10.09 11.60
CA ILE A 3 -7.45 9.34 12.15
C ILE A 3 -6.41 9.21 11.03
N VAL A 4 -5.14 9.41 11.37
CA VAL A 4 -4.04 9.29 10.43
C VAL A 4 -3.05 8.27 10.96
N LEU A 5 -2.77 7.24 10.15
CA LEU A 5 -1.80 6.20 10.46
C LEU A 5 -0.59 6.30 9.53
N SER A 6 0.57 5.92 10.07
CA SER A 6 1.77 5.66 9.28
C SER A 6 1.64 4.35 8.51
N PRO A 7 2.27 4.21 7.33
CA PRO A 7 2.30 2.94 6.61
C PRO A 7 3.19 1.93 7.35
N ALA A 8 2.99 0.65 7.09
CA ALA A 8 3.91 -0.40 7.53
C ALA A 8 4.95 -0.74 6.46
N LYS A 9 6.11 -1.25 6.88
CA LYS A 9 7.17 -1.72 5.97
C LYS A 9 6.83 -3.09 5.38
N THR A 10 6.15 -3.93 6.15
CA THR A 10 5.76 -5.28 5.75
C THR A 10 4.39 -5.26 5.11
N LEU A 11 4.23 -6.04 4.04
CA LEU A 11 2.98 -6.19 3.31
C LEU A 11 2.60 -7.66 3.24
N ASP A 12 1.33 -7.97 3.52
CA ASP A 12 0.74 -9.30 3.33
C ASP A 12 -0.13 -9.33 2.07
N TYR A 13 0.42 -9.92 1.02
CA TYR A 13 -0.29 -10.27 -0.22
C TYR A 13 -0.57 -11.77 -0.35
N ALA A 14 -0.18 -12.58 0.64
CA ALA A 14 -0.41 -14.02 0.61
C ALA A 14 -1.85 -14.37 0.98
N THR A 15 -2.46 -13.59 1.86
CA THR A 15 -3.88 -13.74 2.20
C THR A 15 -4.77 -13.05 1.17
N ALA A 16 -5.78 -13.77 0.69
CA ALA A 16 -6.72 -13.25 -0.28
C ALA A 16 -7.49 -12.05 0.29
N PRO A 17 -7.81 -11.02 -0.52
CA PRO A 17 -8.67 -9.94 -0.08
C PRO A 17 -10.03 -10.52 0.31
N ALA A 18 -10.53 -10.13 1.49
CA ALA A 18 -11.81 -10.63 1.98
C ALA A 18 -13.01 -10.16 1.13
N ARG A 19 -12.84 -9.11 0.31
CA ARG A 19 -13.89 -8.45 -0.50
C ARG A 19 -13.31 -7.82 -1.76
N GLU A 20 -14.19 -7.59 -2.74
CA GLU A 20 -13.88 -6.75 -3.91
C GLU A 20 -13.53 -5.31 -3.52
N PHE A 21 -12.81 -4.63 -4.41
CA PHE A 21 -12.46 -3.22 -4.20
C PHE A 21 -13.70 -2.32 -4.26
N SER A 22 -13.85 -1.47 -3.24
CA SER A 22 -14.85 -0.40 -3.24
C SER A 22 -14.30 0.94 -3.75
N THR A 23 -12.97 1.10 -3.77
CA THR A 23 -12.29 2.38 -4.09
C THR A 23 -10.90 2.18 -4.67
N THR A 24 -10.41 3.18 -5.41
CA THR A 24 -9.01 3.30 -5.87
C THR A 24 -8.27 4.39 -5.09
N ALA A 25 -6.94 4.41 -5.19
CA ALA A 25 -6.12 5.47 -4.60
C ALA A 25 -6.45 6.84 -5.21
N ASP A 26 -6.59 7.86 -4.37
CA ASP A 26 -7.06 9.19 -4.78
C ASP A 26 -6.00 9.96 -5.62
N PHE A 27 -4.72 9.62 -5.44
CA PHE A 27 -3.58 10.29 -6.10
C PHE A 27 -2.85 9.39 -7.10
N ILE A 28 -3.57 8.50 -7.79
CA ILE A 28 -2.96 7.48 -8.65
C ILE A 28 -2.11 8.07 -9.78
N ASP A 29 -2.48 9.22 -10.33
CA ASP A 29 -1.69 9.90 -11.38
C ASP A 29 -0.34 10.42 -10.86
N HIS A 30 -0.31 10.90 -9.61
CA HIS A 30 0.94 11.28 -8.96
C HIS A 30 1.80 10.04 -8.66
N SER A 31 1.17 8.94 -8.23
CA SER A 31 1.87 7.66 -8.06
C SER A 31 2.48 7.17 -9.38
N ALA A 32 1.75 7.27 -10.49
CA ALA A 32 2.25 6.89 -11.80
C ALA A 32 3.50 7.70 -12.19
N ALA A 33 3.48 9.03 -11.98
CA ALA A 33 4.63 9.89 -12.24
C ALA A 33 5.87 9.49 -11.40
N LEU A 34 5.67 9.09 -10.14
CA LEU A 34 6.76 8.58 -9.30
C LEU A 34 7.26 7.21 -9.80
N ILE A 35 6.36 6.30 -10.17
CA ILE A 35 6.71 4.98 -10.71
C ILE A 35 7.52 5.10 -12.01
N ASP A 36 7.18 6.04 -12.89
CA ASP A 36 7.92 6.28 -14.14
C ASP A 36 9.38 6.69 -13.92
N ILE A 37 9.67 7.32 -12.78
CA ILE A 37 11.04 7.63 -12.36
C ILE A 37 11.68 6.37 -11.75
N LEU A 38 11.00 5.74 -10.79
CA LEU A 38 11.52 4.59 -10.04
C LEU A 38 11.81 3.37 -10.92
N ARG A 39 11.04 3.14 -11.99
CA ARG A 39 11.25 2.06 -12.96
C ARG A 39 12.56 2.14 -13.72
N LYS A 40 13.12 3.34 -13.85
CA LYS A 40 14.39 3.58 -14.56
C LYS A 40 15.59 3.35 -13.67
N MET A 41 15.38 3.23 -12.35
CA MET A 41 16.45 3.02 -11.38
C MET A 41 16.82 1.54 -11.29
N THR A 42 18.11 1.27 -11.19
CA THR A 42 18.64 -0.04 -10.85
C THR A 42 18.32 -0.40 -9.39
N PRO A 43 18.29 -1.70 -9.04
CA PRO A 43 18.15 -2.12 -7.65
C PRO A 43 19.15 -1.44 -6.70
N ALA A 44 20.41 -1.26 -7.11
CA ALA A 44 21.42 -0.59 -6.30
C ALA A 44 21.09 0.89 -6.01
N GLU A 45 20.57 1.61 -7.01
CA GLU A 45 20.13 2.99 -6.85
C GLU A 45 18.89 3.09 -5.94
N VAL A 46 17.95 2.15 -6.07
CA VAL A 46 16.78 2.05 -5.15
C VAL A 46 17.25 1.79 -3.72
N GLY A 47 18.19 0.87 -3.52
CA GLY A 47 18.76 0.54 -2.21
C GLY A 47 19.42 1.76 -1.56
N THR A 48 20.20 2.51 -2.35
CA THR A 48 20.86 3.75 -1.90
C THR A 48 19.84 4.83 -1.54
N LEU A 49 18.85 5.08 -2.41
CA LEU A 49 17.82 6.10 -2.21
C LEU A 49 16.98 5.85 -0.96
N MET A 50 16.61 4.60 -0.71
CA MET A 50 15.69 4.23 0.37
C MET A 50 16.41 3.78 1.65
N HIS A 51 17.74 3.69 1.63
CA HIS A 51 18.55 3.16 2.72
C HIS A 51 18.08 1.75 3.17
N ILE A 52 17.91 0.86 2.19
CA ILE A 52 17.44 -0.52 2.39
C ILE A 52 18.47 -1.55 1.92
N SER A 53 18.35 -2.78 2.41
CA SER A 53 19.23 -3.89 2.02
C SER A 53 19.03 -4.31 0.56
N ASP A 54 20.05 -4.93 -0.05
CA ASP A 54 20.00 -5.40 -1.44
C ASP A 54 18.80 -6.31 -1.75
N PRO A 55 18.40 -7.27 -0.89
CA PRO A 55 17.20 -8.08 -1.15
C PRO A 55 15.93 -7.25 -1.21
N LEU A 56 15.78 -6.26 -0.32
CA LEU A 56 14.62 -5.35 -0.33
C LEU A 56 14.66 -4.41 -1.52
N ALA A 57 15.85 -3.97 -1.93
CA ALA A 57 16.02 -3.11 -3.09
C ALA A 57 15.62 -3.85 -4.37
N GLN A 58 16.07 -5.09 -4.54
CA GLN A 58 15.66 -5.95 -5.66
C GLN A 58 14.16 -6.20 -5.66
N LEU A 59 13.57 -6.50 -4.50
CA LEU A 59 12.13 -6.70 -4.36
C LEU A 59 11.35 -5.45 -4.79
N ASN A 60 11.75 -4.27 -4.32
CA ASN A 60 11.06 -3.02 -4.64
C ASN A 60 11.25 -2.61 -6.11
N ALA A 61 12.44 -2.79 -6.68
CA ALA A 61 12.67 -2.56 -8.11
C ALA A 61 11.74 -3.42 -8.98
N THR A 62 11.60 -4.72 -8.64
CA THR A 62 10.64 -5.61 -9.32
C THR A 62 9.20 -5.12 -9.14
N ARG A 63 8.82 -4.70 -7.92
CA ARG A 63 7.47 -4.15 -7.65
C ARG A 63 7.17 -2.90 -8.47
N TYR A 64 8.14 -2.01 -8.65
CA TYR A 64 7.95 -0.81 -9.48
C TYR A 64 7.75 -1.18 -10.95
N LEU A 65 8.50 -2.17 -11.45
CA LEU A 65 8.32 -2.67 -12.81
C LEU A 65 6.94 -3.30 -13.01
N SER A 66 6.47 -4.12 -12.07
CA SER A 66 5.17 -4.79 -12.13
C SER A 66 3.97 -3.94 -11.71
N TRP A 67 4.19 -2.67 -11.32
CA TRP A 67 3.11 -1.80 -10.85
C TRP A 67 2.12 -1.47 -11.96
N GLU A 68 0.83 -1.40 -11.64
CA GLU A 68 -0.21 -1.04 -12.60
C GLU A 68 -1.11 0.05 -12.02
N THR A 69 -1.58 0.95 -12.88
CA THR A 69 -2.48 2.04 -12.49
C THR A 69 -3.86 1.51 -12.08
N VAL A 70 -4.32 0.42 -12.70
CA VAL A 70 -5.63 -0.17 -12.44
C VAL A 70 -5.49 -1.29 -11.42
N ALA A 71 -6.03 -1.07 -10.22
CA ALA A 71 -6.05 -2.06 -9.16
C ALA A 71 -7.17 -3.10 -9.38
N THR A 72 -6.83 -4.37 -9.23
CA THR A 72 -7.73 -5.53 -9.28
C THR A 72 -7.40 -6.49 -8.14
N THR A 73 -8.30 -7.41 -7.81
CA THR A 73 -8.06 -8.44 -6.77
C THR A 73 -6.94 -9.41 -7.13
N ALA A 74 -6.47 -9.40 -8.37
CA ALA A 74 -5.34 -10.19 -8.83
C ALA A 74 -3.98 -9.48 -8.66
N ASN A 75 -3.94 -8.14 -8.70
CA ASN A 75 -2.69 -7.37 -8.68
C ASN A 75 -2.53 -6.46 -7.45
N ALA A 76 -3.57 -6.32 -6.62
CA ALA A 76 -3.60 -5.41 -5.49
C ALA A 76 -4.40 -5.99 -4.30
N LYS A 77 -4.27 -5.33 -3.15
CA LYS A 77 -5.05 -5.59 -1.93
C LYS A 77 -5.35 -4.26 -1.24
N GLN A 78 -6.48 -4.17 -0.53
CA GLN A 78 -6.86 -2.98 0.26
C GLN A 78 -5.76 -2.63 1.27
N ALA A 79 -5.49 -1.35 1.49
CA ALA A 79 -4.34 -0.89 2.25
C ALA A 79 -4.35 -1.38 3.70
N VAL A 80 -5.52 -1.35 4.36
CA VAL A 80 -5.72 -1.78 5.74
C VAL A 80 -5.57 -3.29 5.92
N LEU A 81 -5.74 -4.06 4.83
CA LEU A 81 -5.55 -5.51 4.81
C LEU A 81 -4.16 -5.92 4.33
N ALA A 82 -3.46 -5.04 3.61
CA ALA A 82 -2.15 -5.29 3.05
C ALA A 82 -1.03 -4.91 4.04
N PHE A 83 -1.13 -3.78 4.73
CA PHE A 83 -0.11 -3.38 5.69
C PHE A 83 -0.09 -4.32 6.89
N ASN A 84 1.11 -4.78 7.24
CA ASN A 84 1.31 -5.70 8.34
C ASN A 84 2.39 -5.16 9.31
N GLY A 85 2.08 -5.16 10.60
CA GLY A 85 2.91 -4.66 11.69
C GLY A 85 2.06 -4.23 12.90
N ASP A 86 2.68 -3.92 14.03
CA ASP A 86 2.03 -3.79 15.35
C ASP A 86 0.75 -2.92 15.36
N VAL A 87 0.75 -1.79 14.64
CA VAL A 87 -0.42 -0.90 14.54
C VAL A 87 -1.58 -1.56 13.79
N TYR A 88 -1.28 -2.32 12.74
CA TYR A 88 -2.27 -2.99 11.89
C TYR A 88 -2.73 -4.30 12.52
N GLU A 89 -1.86 -4.99 13.25
CA GLU A 89 -2.24 -6.13 14.10
C GLU A 89 -3.19 -5.67 15.22
N GLY A 90 -2.92 -4.53 15.87
CA GLY A 90 -3.82 -3.96 16.86
C GLY A 90 -5.14 -3.43 16.29
N LEU A 91 -5.15 -3.00 15.02
CA LEU A 91 -6.36 -2.61 14.31
C LEU A 91 -7.22 -3.81 13.91
N ASP A 92 -6.58 -4.96 13.62
CA ASP A 92 -7.19 -6.23 13.25
C ASP A 92 -8.33 -6.08 12.23
N ALA A 93 -8.04 -5.43 11.10
CA ALA A 93 -9.07 -5.07 10.13
C ALA A 93 -9.79 -6.28 9.50
N VAL A 94 -9.21 -7.48 9.60
CA VAL A 94 -9.79 -8.72 9.11
C VAL A 94 -10.98 -9.17 9.96
N SER A 95 -11.00 -8.85 11.26
CA SER A 95 -12.10 -9.21 12.17
C SER A 95 -13.25 -8.19 12.19
N LEU A 96 -13.12 -7.08 11.45
CA LEU A 96 -14.12 -6.01 11.44
C LEU A 96 -15.35 -6.35 10.58
N GLU A 97 -16.52 -6.03 11.13
CA GLU A 97 -17.80 -6.11 10.44
C GLU A 97 -17.92 -5.05 9.33
N PRO A 98 -18.79 -5.26 8.30
CA PRO A 98 -18.97 -4.31 7.21
C PRO A 98 -19.15 -2.85 7.66
N ALA A 99 -20.01 -2.60 8.65
CA ALA A 99 -20.27 -1.23 9.13
C ALA A 99 -19.06 -0.57 9.80
N GLN A 100 -18.16 -1.37 10.39
CA GLN A 100 -16.92 -0.86 10.98
C GLN A 100 -15.91 -0.50 9.89
N LEU A 101 -15.84 -1.28 8.82
CA LEU A 101 -15.03 -0.95 7.63
C LEU A 101 -15.53 0.33 6.95
N ASP A 102 -16.85 0.51 6.82
CA ASP A 102 -17.43 1.74 6.27
C ASP A 102 -17.08 2.97 7.13
N TYR A 103 -17.10 2.80 8.46
CA TYR A 103 -16.63 3.85 9.38
C TYR A 103 -15.15 4.16 9.16
N LEU A 104 -14.28 3.15 9.08
CA LEU A 104 -12.87 3.38 8.77
C LEU A 104 -12.69 4.09 7.42
N GLN A 105 -13.47 3.74 6.41
CA GLN A 105 -13.39 4.35 5.08
C GLN A 105 -13.60 5.87 5.13
N ALA A 106 -14.52 6.33 5.98
CA ALA A 106 -14.80 7.74 6.21
C ALA A 106 -13.80 8.42 7.17
N HIS A 107 -13.24 7.68 8.13
CA HIS A 107 -12.54 8.26 9.28
C HIS A 107 -11.05 7.95 9.39
N LEU A 108 -10.48 7.08 8.55
CA LEU A 108 -9.08 6.69 8.59
C LEU A 108 -8.37 7.04 7.27
N ARG A 109 -7.16 7.60 7.36
CA ARG A 109 -6.22 7.71 6.24
C ARG A 109 -4.85 7.15 6.62
N ILE A 110 -4.24 6.42 5.71
CA ILE A 110 -2.89 5.87 5.86
C ILE A 110 -1.97 6.71 4.97
N LEU A 111 -0.95 7.36 5.56
CA LEU A 111 0.03 8.11 4.77
C LEU A 111 0.89 7.14 3.96
N SER A 112 1.26 7.54 2.75
CA SER A 112 2.09 6.74 1.85
C SER A 112 3.03 7.62 1.05
N GLY A 113 4.31 7.26 1.01
CA GLY A 113 5.27 7.97 0.16
C GLY A 113 4.95 7.85 -1.34
N LEU A 114 4.37 6.73 -1.77
CA LEU A 114 4.02 6.50 -3.17
C LEU A 114 2.59 6.97 -3.51
N TYR A 115 1.64 6.73 -2.61
CA TYR A 115 0.21 6.98 -2.87
C TYR A 115 -0.33 8.26 -2.21
N GLY A 116 0.51 9.02 -1.51
CA GLY A 116 0.12 10.20 -0.74
C GLY A 116 -0.70 9.83 0.49
N ALA A 117 -2.00 9.64 0.31
CA ALA A 117 -2.91 9.18 1.35
C ALA A 117 -3.81 8.07 0.80
N LEU A 118 -3.86 6.96 1.52
CA LEU A 118 -4.70 5.82 1.20
C LEU A 118 -5.91 5.79 2.14
N ARG A 119 -7.05 5.44 1.55
CA ARG A 119 -8.19 4.92 2.30
C ARG A 119 -7.90 3.46 2.70
N PRO A 120 -8.55 2.96 3.76
CA PRO A 120 -8.45 1.55 4.18
C PRO A 120 -8.57 0.55 3.02
#